data_AF-A0A0S8E8T9-F1
#
_entry.id   AF-A0A0S8E8T9-F1
#
_cell.length_a   1.000
_cell.length_b   1.000
_cell.length_c   1.000
_cell.angle_alpha   90.00
_cell.angle_beta   90.00
_cell.angle_gamma   90.00
#
_symmetry.space_group_name_H-M   'P 1'
#
loop_
_entity.id
_entity.type
_entity.pdbx_description
1 polymer ?
#
loop_
_entity_poly.entity_id
_entity_poly.type
_entity_poly.pdbx_seq_one_letter_code
_entity_poly.pdbx_strand_id
1 'polypeptide(L)'
;MKRTTRFSKITSFFAICAGITSACICVLLISGEYHSARSKFEIHSQQVQGWEACRQANPSYYEASEQAVGSSLESLAESQSNFWVQMPKLQLVGFLALGGLGSAALGYLSTWAVVLLGRSGIRGFLIYREFRRLHGCPN
;
A
#
# COMPACT_ATOMS: atom_id res chain seq x y z
N MET A 1 -15.72 -38.01 -7.11
CA MET A 1 -14.91 -36.96 -7.78
C MET A 1 -15.56 -35.56 -7.90
N LYS A 2 -16.85 -35.33 -7.57
CA LYS A 2 -17.52 -34.01 -7.76
C LYS A 2 -17.28 -32.93 -6.67
N ARG A 3 -16.85 -33.31 -5.45
CA ARG A 3 -16.70 -32.38 -4.30
C ARG A 3 -15.40 -31.58 -4.32
N THR A 4 -14.30 -32.21 -4.73
CA THR A 4 -12.96 -31.59 -4.81
C THR A 4 -12.88 -30.48 -5.86
N THR A 5 -13.56 -30.65 -7.01
CA THR A 5 -13.64 -29.63 -8.05
C THR A 5 -14.48 -28.41 -7.65
N ARG A 6 -15.55 -28.58 -6.85
CA ARG A 6 -16.30 -27.43 -6.29
C ARG A 6 -15.48 -26.66 -5.26
N PHE A 7 -14.79 -27.37 -4.35
CA PHE A 7 -13.95 -26.73 -3.35
C PHE A 7 -12.82 -25.93 -3.99
N SER A 8 -12.15 -26.50 -5.00
CA SER A 8 -11.09 -25.82 -5.77
C SER A 8 -11.58 -24.53 -6.43
N LYS A 9 -12.80 -24.54 -7.00
CA LYS A 9 -13.40 -23.36 -7.64
C LYS A 9 -13.75 -22.26 -6.64
N ILE A 10 -14.25 -22.64 -5.45
CA ILE A 10 -14.59 -21.69 -4.39
C ILE A 10 -13.31 -21.07 -3.82
N THR A 11 -12.27 -21.86 -3.56
CA THR A 11 -10.98 -21.35 -3.08
C THR A 11 -10.30 -20.45 -4.11
N SER A 12 -10.36 -20.78 -5.40
CA SER A 12 -9.82 -19.89 -6.43
C SER A 12 -10.58 -18.56 -6.50
N PHE A 13 -11.90 -18.58 -6.33
CA PHE A 13 -12.70 -17.36 -6.32
C PHE A 13 -12.34 -16.46 -5.13
N PHE A 14 -12.24 -17.01 -3.92
CA PHE A 14 -11.81 -16.24 -2.74
C PHE A 14 -10.37 -15.72 -2.86
N ALA A 15 -9.46 -16.50 -3.45
CA ALA A 15 -8.08 -16.05 -3.70
C ALA A 15 -8.04 -14.84 -4.65
N ILE A 16 -8.83 -14.87 -5.71
CA ILE A 16 -8.95 -13.77 -6.66
C ILE A 16 -9.55 -12.54 -5.98
N CYS A 17 -10.64 -12.69 -5.23
CA CYS A 17 -11.25 -11.58 -4.50
C CYS A 17 -10.30 -10.97 -3.47
N ALA A 18 -9.59 -11.78 -2.69
CA ALA A 18 -8.60 -11.29 -1.72
C ALA A 18 -7.43 -10.56 -2.40
N GLY A 19 -6.95 -11.09 -3.54
CA GLY A 19 -5.90 -10.45 -4.33
C GLY A 19 -6.33 -9.10 -4.90
N ILE A 20 -7.55 -8.99 -5.44
CA ILE A 20 -8.10 -7.74 -5.95
C ILE A 20 -8.25 -6.71 -4.82
N THR A 21 -8.85 -7.09 -3.70
CA THR A 21 -9.02 -6.16 -2.56
C THR A 21 -7.69 -5.67 -2.03
N SER A 22 -6.69 -6.55 -1.90
CA SER A 22 -5.33 -6.15 -1.49
C SER A 22 -4.70 -5.18 -2.48
N ALA A 23 -4.78 -5.46 -3.79
CA ALA A 23 -4.26 -4.56 -4.82
C ALA A 23 -4.95 -3.19 -4.78
N CYS A 24 -6.27 -3.17 -4.62
CA CYS A 24 -7.03 -1.92 -4.47
C CYS A 24 -6.57 -1.10 -3.26
N ILE A 25 -6.36 -1.74 -2.10
CA ILE A 25 -5.86 -1.06 -0.90
C ILE A 25 -4.46 -0.50 -1.13
N CYS A 26 -3.55 -1.27 -1.73
CA CYS A 26 -2.20 -0.81 -2.05
C CYS A 26 -2.22 0.40 -2.98
N VAL A 27 -3.07 0.40 -4.01
CA VAL A 27 -3.23 1.54 -4.92
C VAL A 27 -3.76 2.77 -4.18
N LEU A 28 -4.74 2.60 -3.31
CA LEU A 28 -5.30 3.72 -2.52
C LEU A 28 -4.24 4.34 -1.61
N LEU A 29 -3.45 3.53 -0.90
CA LEU A 29 -2.38 4.02 -0.03
C LEU A 29 -1.31 4.79 -0.82
N ILE A 30 -0.84 4.21 -1.93
CA ILE A 30 0.14 4.85 -2.81
C ILE A 30 -0.41 6.17 -3.37
N SER A 31 -1.68 6.19 -3.80
CA SER A 31 -2.30 7.39 -4.33
C SER A 31 -2.47 8.49 -3.27
N GLY A 32 -2.75 8.11 -2.02
CA GLY A 32 -2.87 9.05 -0.90
C GLY A 32 -1.54 9.71 -0.55
N GLU A 33 -0.48 8.91 -0.42
CA GLU A 33 0.88 9.42 -0.20
C GLU A 33 1.36 10.31 -1.35
N TYR A 34 1.10 9.88 -2.60
CA TYR A 34 1.43 10.67 -3.79
C TYR A 34 0.71 12.02 -3.82
N HIS A 35 -0.60 12.04 -3.59
CA HIS A 35 -1.38 13.28 -3.58
C HIS A 35 -0.98 14.21 -2.45
N SER A 36 -0.69 13.67 -1.27
CA SER A 36 -0.21 14.44 -0.11
C SER A 36 1.15 15.08 -0.37
N ALA A 37 2.09 14.34 -0.93
CA ALA A 37 3.40 14.88 -1.28
C ALA A 37 3.31 15.94 -2.40
N ARG A 38 2.44 15.70 -3.39
CA ARG A 38 2.20 16.65 -4.49
C ARG A 38 1.59 17.96 -4.00
N SER A 39 0.60 17.89 -3.09
CA SER A 39 -0.06 19.09 -2.57
C SER A 39 0.88 19.94 -1.72
N LYS A 40 1.73 19.32 -0.88
CA LYS A 40 2.76 20.04 -0.13
C LYS A 40 3.72 20.77 -1.06
N PHE A 41 4.21 20.08 -2.09
CA PHE A 41 5.08 20.70 -3.10
C PHE A 41 4.40 21.90 -3.80
N GLU A 42 3.13 21.78 -4.16
CA GLU A 42 2.38 22.84 -4.84
C GLU A 42 2.19 24.08 -3.94
N ILE A 43 1.91 23.88 -2.65
CA ILE A 43 1.81 24.98 -1.67
C ILE A 43 3.14 25.72 -1.55
N HIS A 44 4.25 25.00 -1.37
CA HIS A 44 5.58 25.62 -1.26
C HIS A 44 5.99 26.30 -2.57
N SER A 45 5.65 25.71 -3.72
CA SER A 45 5.85 26.31 -5.05
C SER A 45 5.12 27.64 -5.18
N GLN A 46 3.86 27.71 -4.75
CA GLN A 46 3.08 28.95 -4.79
C GLN A 46 3.62 29.99 -3.81
N GLN A 47 4.08 29.59 -2.62
CA GLN A 47 4.72 30.50 -1.67
C GLN A 47 5.98 31.14 -2.25
N VAL A 48 6.86 30.35 -2.88
CA VAL A 48 8.08 30.87 -3.52
C VAL A 48 7.73 31.81 -4.68
N GLN A 49 6.75 31.46 -5.53
CA GLN A 49 6.27 32.36 -6.59
C GLN A 49 5.67 33.66 -6.02
N GLY A 50 4.95 33.60 -4.91
CA GLY A 50 4.43 34.77 -4.20
C GLY A 50 5.55 35.67 -3.67
N TRP A 51 6.63 35.08 -3.14
CA TRP A 51 7.82 35.82 -2.74
C TRP A 51 8.55 36.44 -3.94
N GLU A 52 8.66 35.74 -5.07
CA GLU A 52 9.24 36.30 -6.30
C GLU A 52 8.42 37.48 -6.85
N ALA A 53 7.08 37.38 -6.82
CA ALA A 53 6.21 38.49 -7.18
C ALA A 53 6.36 39.68 -6.19
N CYS A 54 6.50 39.38 -4.90
CA CYS A 54 6.75 40.39 -3.86
C CYS A 54 8.11 41.08 -4.07
N ARG A 55 9.14 40.35 -4.50
CA ARG A 55 10.45 40.90 -4.85
C ARG A 55 10.36 41.94 -5.97
N GLN A 56 9.51 41.71 -6.96
CA GLN A 56 9.32 42.64 -8.08
C GLN A 56 8.49 43.87 -7.67
N ALA A 57 7.50 43.70 -6.80
CA ALA A 57 6.61 44.78 -6.39
C ALA A 57 7.19 45.67 -5.26
N ASN A 58 7.86 45.08 -4.27
CA ASN A 58 8.37 45.78 -3.08
C ASN A 58 9.70 45.15 -2.59
N PRO A 59 10.84 45.55 -3.17
CA PRO A 59 12.14 44.92 -2.87
C PRO A 59 12.60 45.12 -1.42
N SER A 60 12.27 46.26 -0.80
CA SER A 60 12.65 46.54 0.60
C SER A 60 11.95 45.64 1.61
N TYR A 61 10.69 45.26 1.36
CA TYR A 61 9.95 44.33 2.20
C TYR A 61 10.45 42.89 2.02
N TYR A 62 10.85 42.54 0.80
CA TYR A 62 11.45 41.26 0.49
C TYR A 62 12.81 41.09 1.21
N GLU A 63 13.68 42.10 1.17
CA GLU A 63 14.95 42.09 1.91
C GLU A 63 14.73 42.01 3.42
N ALA A 64 13.73 42.70 3.96
CA ALA A 64 13.36 42.58 5.37
C ALA A 64 12.80 41.20 5.76
N SER A 65 12.33 40.42 4.78
CA SER A 65 11.72 39.09 4.96
C SER A 65 12.64 37.95 4.50
N GLU A 66 13.94 38.19 4.33
CA GLU A 66 14.92 37.24 3.79
C GLU A 66 14.88 35.88 4.52
N GLN A 67 14.71 35.89 5.84
CA GLN A 67 14.62 34.66 6.64
C GLN A 67 13.37 33.82 6.31
N ALA A 68 12.23 34.46 6.01
CA ALA A 68 10.99 33.78 5.63
C ALA A 68 11.02 33.30 4.17
N VAL A 69 11.71 34.02 3.30
CA VAL A 69 11.98 33.60 1.93
C VAL A 69 12.91 32.37 1.91
N GLY A 70 13.99 32.42 2.70
CA GLY A 70 14.94 31.33 2.84
C GLY A 70 14.29 30.02 3.31
N SER A 71 13.43 30.09 4.34
CA SER A 71 12.69 28.91 4.81
C SER A 71 11.68 28.38 3.78
N SER A 72 11.06 29.27 3.00
CA SER A 72 10.15 28.87 1.91
C SER A 72 10.90 28.16 0.77
N LEU A 73 12.11 28.62 0.44
CA LEU A 73 12.99 27.98 -0.55
C LEU A 73 13.54 26.63 -0.06
N GLU A 74 13.92 26.54 1.22
CA GLU A 74 14.40 25.31 1.83
C GLU A 74 13.29 24.24 1.88
N SER A 75 12.09 24.61 2.30
CA SER A 75 10.91 23.72 2.32
C SER A 75 10.48 23.27 0.91
N LEU A 76 10.64 24.12 -0.11
CA LEU A 76 10.46 23.73 -1.51
C LEU A 76 11.51 22.68 -1.92
N ALA A 77 12.78 22.90 -1.61
CA ALA A 77 13.87 21.99 -1.96
C ALA A 77 13.70 20.62 -1.28
N GLU A 78 13.34 20.61 0.00
CA GLU A 78 13.00 19.38 0.74
C GLU A 78 11.82 18.67 0.09
N SER A 79 10.75 19.40 -0.24
CA SER A 79 9.57 18.85 -0.92
C SER A 79 9.88 18.30 -2.32
N GLN A 80 10.80 18.92 -3.05
CA GLN A 80 11.22 18.49 -4.38
C GLN A 80 12.09 17.23 -4.34
N SER A 81 12.88 17.07 -3.28
CA SER A 81 13.70 15.88 -3.03
C SER A 81 12.88 14.65 -2.59
N ASN A 82 11.60 14.81 -2.27
CA ASN A 82 10.74 13.68 -1.94
C ASN A 82 10.56 12.76 -3.15
N PHE A 83 10.78 11.46 -2.90
CA PHE A 83 10.64 10.38 -3.88
C PHE A 83 9.34 10.46 -4.68
N TRP A 84 8.21 10.73 -4.02
CA TRP A 84 6.88 10.82 -4.63
C TRP A 84 6.72 11.98 -5.62
N VAL A 85 7.40 13.11 -5.39
CA VAL A 85 7.32 14.29 -6.25
C VAL A 85 8.20 14.12 -7.49
N GLN A 86 9.36 13.48 -7.32
CA GLN A 86 10.32 13.20 -8.38
C GLN A 86 9.89 12.02 -9.29
N MET A 87 8.92 11.21 -8.83
CA MET A 87 8.55 9.98 -9.52
C MET A 87 7.86 10.25 -10.87
N PRO A 88 8.41 9.77 -11.99
CA PRO A 88 7.76 9.89 -13.29
C PRO A 88 6.49 9.03 -13.34
N LYS A 89 5.43 9.57 -13.95
CA LYS A 89 4.10 8.92 -14.06
C LYS A 89 4.17 7.49 -14.63
N LEU A 90 5.16 7.22 -15.50
CA LEU A 90 5.39 5.89 -16.09
C LEU A 90 5.83 4.85 -15.05
N GLN A 91 6.68 5.25 -14.09
CA GLN A 91 7.13 4.34 -13.03
C GLN A 91 5.99 4.04 -12.06
N LEU A 92 5.08 4.99 -11.81
CA LEU A 92 3.90 4.76 -10.98
C LEU A 92 3.03 3.63 -11.53
N VAL A 93 2.81 3.58 -12.85
CA VAL A 93 2.10 2.48 -13.52
C VAL A 93 2.86 1.16 -13.38
N GLY A 94 4.19 1.19 -13.48
CA GLY A 94 5.05 0.03 -13.27
C GLY A 94 4.94 -0.56 -11.85
N PHE A 95 4.98 0.29 -10.82
CA PHE A 95 4.76 -0.12 -9.43
C PHE A 95 3.34 -0.62 -9.21
N LEU A 96 2.34 -0.05 -9.89
CA LEU A 96 0.96 -0.53 -9.83
C LEU A 96 0.84 -1.95 -10.41
N ALA A 97 1.48 -2.20 -11.56
CA ALA A 97 1.47 -3.50 -12.21
C ALA A 97 2.23 -4.55 -11.39
N LEU A 98 3.41 -4.19 -10.86
CA LEU A 98 4.18 -5.05 -9.96
C LEU A 98 3.44 -5.34 -8.65
N GLY A 99 2.78 -4.32 -8.07
CA GLY A 99 1.94 -4.47 -6.89
C GLY A 99 0.75 -5.40 -7.16
N GLY A 100 0.07 -5.23 -8.29
CA GLY A 100 -1.03 -6.11 -8.70
C GLY A 100 -0.61 -7.57 -8.87
N LEU A 101 0.52 -7.82 -9.54
CA LEU A 101 1.08 -9.17 -9.70
C LEU A 101 1.53 -9.77 -8.36
N GLY A 102 2.17 -8.97 -7.51
CA GLY A 102 2.60 -9.37 -6.17
C GLY A 102 1.42 -9.72 -5.26
N SER A 103 0.37 -8.90 -5.24
CA SER A 103 -0.85 -9.14 -4.47
C SER A 103 -1.59 -10.38 -4.96
N ALA A 104 -1.63 -10.65 -6.26
CA ALA A 104 -2.24 -11.87 -6.79
C ALA A 104 -1.45 -13.13 -6.37
N ALA A 105 -0.11 -13.09 -6.42
CA ALA A 105 0.74 -14.18 -5.97
C ALA A 105 0.61 -14.44 -4.44
N LEU A 106 0.61 -13.38 -3.64
CA LEU A 106 0.41 -13.45 -2.18
C LEU A 106 -1.00 -13.92 -1.81
N GLY A 107 -2.03 -13.48 -2.53
CA GLY A 107 -3.42 -13.95 -2.36
C GLY A 107 -3.56 -15.45 -2.63
N TYR A 108 -2.87 -15.95 -3.66
CA TYR A 108 -2.83 -17.38 -3.96
C TYR A 108 -2.10 -18.18 -2.87
N LEU A 109 -0.91 -17.74 -2.47
CA LEU A 109 -0.12 -18.40 -1.43
C LEU A 109 -0.83 -18.42 -0.08
N SER A 110 -1.44 -17.31 0.33
CA SER A 110 -2.18 -17.22 1.60
C SER A 110 -3.39 -18.15 1.62
N THR A 111 -4.12 -18.26 0.51
CA THR A 111 -5.25 -19.19 0.39
C THR A 111 -4.78 -20.64 0.55
N TRP A 112 -3.66 -21.02 -0.07
CA TRP A 112 -3.09 -22.36 0.10
C TRP A 112 -2.56 -22.60 1.51
N ALA A 113 -1.95 -21.61 2.16
CA ALA A 113 -1.50 -21.71 3.54
C ALA A 113 -2.67 -21.99 4.50
N VAL A 114 -3.80 -21.29 4.33
CA VAL A 114 -5.02 -21.52 5.14
C VAL A 114 -5.59 -22.91 4.88
N VAL A 115 -5.63 -23.36 3.63
CA VAL A 115 -6.10 -24.72 3.28
C VAL A 115 -5.20 -25.80 3.89
N LEU A 116 -3.89 -25.62 3.86
CA LEU A 116 -2.93 -26.56 4.44
C LEU A 116 -3.01 -26.58 5.96
N LEU A 117 -3.08 -25.42 6.61
CA LEU A 117 -3.28 -25.30 8.06
C LEU A 117 -4.61 -25.93 8.49
N GLY A 118 -5.69 -25.69 7.76
CA GLY A 118 -6.98 -26.32 8.00
C GLY A 118 -6.90 -27.85 7.88
N ARG A 119 -6.23 -28.38 6.87
CA ARG A 119 -6.05 -29.85 6.72
C ARG A 119 -5.19 -30.45 7.83
N SER A 120 -4.12 -29.77 8.24
CA SER A 120 -3.26 -30.21 9.33
C SER A 120 -3.97 -30.15 10.68
N GLY A 121 -4.73 -29.08 10.94
CA GLY A 121 -5.55 -28.92 12.13
C GLY A 121 -6.66 -29.98 12.22
N ILE A 122 -7.35 -30.28 11.11
CA ILE A 122 -8.34 -31.35 11.04
C ILE A 122 -7.69 -32.72 11.27
N ARG A 123 -6.52 -33.01 10.70
CA ARG A 123 -5.78 -34.25 10.98
C ARG A 123 -5.34 -34.35 12.44
N GLY A 124 -4.77 -33.29 13.00
CA GLY A 124 -4.37 -33.24 14.40
C GLY A 124 -5.57 -33.44 15.33
N PHE A 125 -6.70 -32.81 15.03
CA PHE A 125 -7.95 -32.99 15.76
C PHE A 125 -8.50 -34.42 15.66
N LEU A 126 -8.47 -35.02 14.46
CA LEU A 126 -8.90 -36.41 14.26
C LEU A 126 -7.99 -37.40 15.00
N ILE A 127 -6.68 -37.21 14.95
CA ILE A 127 -5.70 -38.04 15.68
C ILE A 127 -5.89 -37.87 17.19
N TYR A 128 -6.06 -36.65 17.67
CA TYR A 128 -6.36 -36.38 19.07
C TYR A 128 -7.65 -37.07 19.51
N ARG A 129 -8.70 -37.01 18.69
CA ARG A 129 -9.98 -37.66 18.97
C ARG A 129 -9.88 -39.18 19.00
N GLU A 130 -9.07 -39.76 18.12
CA GLU A 130 -8.89 -41.22 18.07
C GLU A 130 -7.97 -41.72 19.19
N PHE A 131 -6.93 -40.96 19.55
CA PHE A 131 -6.12 -41.20 20.74
C PHE A 131 -6.96 -41.14 22.01
N ARG A 132 -7.88 -40.17 22.11
CA ARG A 132 -8.81 -40.02 23.24
C ARG A 132 -9.81 -41.18 23.34
N ARG A 133 -10.29 -41.72 22.21
CA ARG A 133 -11.13 -42.94 22.20
C ARG A 133 -10.36 -44.17 22.67
N LEU A 134 -9.14 -44.36 22.19
CA LEU A 134 -8.31 -45.52 22.52
C LEU A 134 -7.92 -45.56 24.00
N HIS A 135 -7.74 -44.40 24.63
CA HIS A 135 -7.43 -44.29 26.06
C HIS A 135 -8.66 -44.22 26.99
N GLY A 136 -9.88 -44.39 26.46
CA GLY A 136 -11.06 -44.64 27.28
C GLY A 136 -11.47 -43.50 28.24
N CYS A 137 -11.17 -42.23 27.93
CA CYS A 137 -11.66 -41.12 28.74
C CYS A 137 -13.13 -40.79 28.39
N PRO A 138 -14.08 -40.84 29.36
CA PRO A 138 -15.45 -40.41 29.14
C PRO A 138 -15.54 -38.88 29.01
N ASN A 139 -16.64 -38.43 28.36
CA ASN A 139 -16.92 -37.03 27.96
C ASN A 139 -16.62 -35.98 29.03
#